data_AF-K1T1W9-F1
#
_entry.id   AF-K1T1W9-F1
#
_cell.length_a   1.000
_cell.length_b   1.000
_cell.length_c   1.000
_cell.angle_alpha   90.00
_cell.angle_beta   90.00
_cell.angle_gamma   90.00
#
_symmetry.space_group_name_H-M   'P 1'
#
loop_
_entity.id
_entity.type
_entity.pdbx_description
1 polymer ?
#
loop_
_entity_poly.entity_id
_entity_poly.type
_entity_poly.pdbx_seq_one_letter_code
_entity_poly.pdbx_strand_id
1 'polypeptide(L)'
;IMDDKAVLEFFAANCEKDTQTFVTSFLGNEDFFGQDLNKVPGLTDAVVAYLDDIKANWHEGSIMQDFLKINDNDNVVVALNTIPAGEKITVSVGDGSKTVTAREEIPAGHKMAICDIPEGGEVIKYGYLSVMPRRTSQRAAGSILIM
;
A
#
# COMPACT_ATOMS: atom_id res chain seq x y z
N ILE A 1 -12.71 11.16 8.16
CA ILE A 1 -13.10 11.45 6.77
C ILE A 1 -14.50 12.06 6.88
N MET A 2 -14.74 13.23 6.30
CA MET A 2 -16.10 13.80 6.31
C MET A 2 -16.91 13.00 5.29
N ASP A 3 -17.73 12.06 5.77
CA ASP A 3 -18.74 11.35 4.97
C ASP A 3 -19.93 12.30 4.68
N ASP A 4 -19.62 13.53 4.29
CA ASP A 4 -20.60 14.52 3.89
C ASP A 4 -20.95 14.27 2.42
N LYS A 5 -22.24 14.12 2.16
CA LYS A 5 -22.79 13.88 0.82
C LYS A 5 -22.30 14.93 -0.19
N ALA A 6 -22.18 16.19 0.22
CA ALA A 6 -21.72 17.27 -0.65
C ALA A 6 -20.24 17.11 -1.03
N VAL A 7 -19.40 16.64 -0.10
CA VAL A 7 -17.98 16.37 -0.36
C VAL A 7 -17.82 15.17 -1.30
N LEU A 8 -18.61 14.12 -1.11
CA LEU A 8 -18.59 12.93 -1.97
C LEU A 8 -19.09 13.23 -3.39
N GLU A 9 -20.18 13.97 -3.53
CA GLU A 9 -20.72 14.39 -4.83
C GLU A 9 -19.75 15.33 -5.56
N PHE A 10 -19.15 16.28 -4.84
CA PHE A 10 -18.10 17.12 -5.39
C PHE A 10 -16.93 16.28 -5.88
N PHE A 11 -16.44 15.34 -5.07
CA PHE A 11 -15.30 14.51 -5.45
C PHE A 11 -15.63 13.68 -6.69
N ALA A 12 -16.79 13.00 -6.72
CA ALA A 12 -17.23 12.22 -7.88
C ALA A 12 -17.32 13.05 -9.17
N ALA A 13 -17.71 14.32 -9.09
CA ALA A 13 -17.84 15.20 -10.25
C ALA A 13 -16.52 15.84 -10.70
N ASN A 14 -15.48 15.83 -9.87
CA ASN A 14 -14.25 16.60 -10.10
C ASN A 14 -12.96 15.79 -10.06
N CYS A 15 -12.95 14.57 -9.52
CA CYS A 15 -11.72 13.79 -9.28
C CYS A 15 -10.94 13.42 -10.56
N GLU A 16 -11.60 13.32 -11.70
CA GLU A 16 -10.97 13.01 -13.00
C GLU A 16 -10.38 14.26 -13.70
N LYS A 17 -10.58 15.46 -13.13
CA LYS A 17 -10.07 16.71 -13.71
C LYS A 17 -8.59 16.90 -13.39
N ASP A 18 -7.92 17.74 -14.16
CA ASP A 18 -6.53 18.13 -13.89
C ASP A 18 -6.39 18.87 -12.56
N THR A 19 -5.18 18.89 -11.99
CA THR A 19 -4.90 19.45 -10.65
C THR A 19 -5.36 20.90 -10.54
N GLN A 20 -5.10 21.73 -11.56
CA GLN A 20 -5.48 23.14 -11.54
C GLN A 20 -7.00 23.28 -11.45
N THR A 21 -7.74 22.58 -12.31
CA THR A 21 -9.20 22.64 -12.35
C THR A 21 -9.83 22.09 -11.07
N PHE A 22 -9.31 20.98 -10.54
CA PHE A 22 -9.77 20.40 -9.28
C PHE A 22 -9.57 21.37 -8.12
N VAL A 23 -8.35 21.90 -7.94
CA VAL A 23 -8.00 22.79 -6.82
C VAL A 23 -8.79 24.09 -6.90
N THR A 24 -8.91 24.70 -8.08
CA THR A 24 -9.69 25.92 -8.26
C THR A 24 -11.16 25.71 -7.87
N SER A 25 -11.74 24.57 -8.27
CA SER A 25 -13.13 24.21 -7.94
C SER A 25 -13.31 23.90 -6.46
N PHE A 26 -12.31 23.27 -5.83
CA PHE A 26 -12.33 22.91 -4.42
C PHE A 26 -12.22 24.15 -3.54
N LEU A 27 -11.19 24.97 -3.76
CA LEU A 27 -10.94 26.20 -3.00
C LEU A 27 -12.03 27.26 -3.22
N GLY A 28 -12.69 27.25 -4.37
CA GLY A 28 -13.81 28.15 -4.68
C GLY A 28 -15.15 27.75 -4.07
N ASN A 29 -15.22 26.59 -3.43
CA ASN A 29 -16.47 26.09 -2.88
C ASN A 29 -16.79 26.75 -1.53
N GLU A 30 -17.68 27.75 -1.57
CA GLU A 30 -18.13 28.47 -0.37
C GLU A 30 -18.89 27.57 0.61
N ASP A 31 -19.51 26.47 0.17
CA ASP A 31 -20.18 25.51 1.07
C ASP A 31 -19.16 24.74 1.93
N PHE A 32 -17.92 24.58 1.45
CA PHE A 32 -16.86 23.89 2.19
C PHE A 32 -16.16 24.81 3.19
N PHE A 33 -15.91 26.06 2.81
CA PHE A 33 -15.02 26.97 3.54
C PHE A 33 -15.70 28.23 4.07
N GLY A 34 -16.97 28.45 3.74
CA GLY A 34 -17.72 29.68 4.04
C GLY A 34 -17.27 30.90 3.23
N GLN A 35 -16.31 30.73 2.31
CA GLN A 35 -15.75 31.76 1.45
C GLN A 35 -14.97 31.14 0.29
N ASP A 36 -14.86 31.88 -0.81
CA ASP A 36 -13.99 31.53 -1.94
C ASP A 36 -12.53 31.80 -1.59
N LEU A 37 -11.76 30.73 -1.40
CA LEU A 37 -10.34 30.78 -1.05
C LEU A 37 -9.43 31.13 -2.24
N ASN A 38 -9.92 31.11 -3.48
CA ASN A 38 -9.14 31.58 -4.64
C ASN A 38 -8.84 33.09 -4.55
N LYS A 39 -9.58 33.82 -3.71
CA LYS A 39 -9.34 35.24 -3.43
C LYS A 39 -8.10 35.47 -2.58
N VAL A 40 -7.54 34.44 -1.96
CA VAL A 40 -6.28 34.53 -1.20
C VAL A 40 -5.10 34.51 -2.19
N PRO A 41 -4.33 35.60 -2.31
CA PRO A 41 -3.27 35.68 -3.31
C PRO A 41 -2.22 34.57 -3.15
N GLY A 42 -1.96 33.84 -4.24
CA GLY A 42 -0.96 32.77 -4.30
C GLY A 42 -1.36 31.44 -3.67
N LEU A 43 -2.54 31.32 -3.05
CA LEU A 43 -2.96 30.08 -2.40
C LEU A 43 -3.23 28.96 -3.41
N THR A 44 -4.03 29.24 -4.44
CA THR A 44 -4.37 28.24 -5.48
C THR A 44 -3.13 27.71 -6.17
N ASP A 45 -2.22 28.60 -6.58
CA ASP A 45 -0.96 28.22 -7.24
C ASP A 45 -0.06 27.38 -6.31
N ALA A 46 0.03 27.75 -5.03
CA ALA A 46 0.81 27.00 -4.05
C ALA A 46 0.25 25.59 -3.81
N VAL A 47 -1.07 25.44 -3.72
CA VAL A 47 -1.73 24.14 -3.54
C VAL A 47 -1.57 23.27 -4.79
N VAL A 48 -1.73 23.84 -5.99
CA VAL A 48 -1.51 23.13 -7.25
C VAL A 48 -0.07 22.64 -7.35
N ALA A 49 0.90 23.52 -7.12
CA ALA A 49 2.31 23.15 -7.15
C ALA A 49 2.62 22.02 -6.16
N TYR A 50 2.10 22.09 -4.93
CA TYR A 50 2.33 21.05 -3.93
C TYR A 50 1.68 19.70 -4.32
N LEU A 51 0.48 19.72 -4.89
CA LEU A 51 -0.19 18.49 -5.35
C LEU A 51 0.48 17.89 -6.59
N ASP A 52 0.97 18.72 -7.51
CA ASP A 52 1.72 18.25 -8.67
C ASP A 52 3.10 17.73 -8.25
N ASP A 53 3.77 18.37 -7.31
CA ASP A 53 5.00 17.87 -6.70
C ASP A 53 4.75 16.54 -5.99
N ILE A 54 3.63 16.40 -5.28
CA ILE A 54 3.23 15.10 -4.73
C ILE A 54 3.03 14.13 -5.88
N LYS A 55 2.23 14.40 -6.91
CA LYS A 55 2.01 13.43 -7.99
C LYS A 55 3.30 13.04 -8.73
N ALA A 56 4.21 13.98 -8.92
CA ALA A 56 5.47 13.77 -9.65
C ALA A 56 6.56 13.08 -8.80
N ASN A 57 6.62 13.39 -7.50
CA ASN A 57 7.62 12.82 -6.57
C ASN A 57 7.05 11.68 -5.72
N TRP A 58 5.73 11.48 -5.76
CA TRP A 58 5.10 10.24 -5.38
C TRP A 58 5.67 9.21 -6.32
N HIS A 59 6.47 8.30 -5.77
CA HIS A 59 6.82 7.09 -6.48
C HIS A 59 5.51 6.34 -6.75
N GLU A 60 4.88 6.66 -7.88
CA GLU A 60 3.89 5.90 -8.61
C GLU A 60 4.58 4.58 -9.02
N GLY A 61 4.81 3.75 -8.02
CA GLY A 61 5.94 2.83 -7.98
C GLY A 61 6.12 2.14 -6.62
N SER A 62 5.41 2.58 -5.58
CA SER A 62 4.70 1.58 -4.79
C SER A 62 3.62 1.01 -5.70
N ILE A 63 3.99 -0.03 -6.47
CA ILE A 63 3.05 -1.12 -6.81
C ILE A 63 2.14 -1.23 -5.58
N MET A 64 0.82 -1.13 -5.73
CA MET A 64 -0.10 -1.47 -4.65
C MET A 64 0.42 -2.77 -4.09
N GLN A 65 1.14 -2.75 -2.96
CA GLN A 65 1.94 -3.91 -2.63
C GLN A 65 0.90 -4.97 -2.32
N ASP A 66 0.83 -6.01 -3.13
CA ASP A 66 -0.12 -7.11 -2.92
C ASP A 66 0.21 -7.89 -1.65
N PHE A 67 1.21 -7.43 -0.90
CA PHE A 67 1.65 -7.96 0.35
C PHE A 67 2.11 -6.85 1.32
N LEU A 68 2.11 -7.16 2.60
CA LEU A 68 2.60 -6.33 3.69
C LEU A 68 3.74 -7.07 4.39
N LYS A 69 4.92 -6.43 4.46
CA LYS A 69 6.02 -6.81 5.35
C LYS A 69 6.07 -5.83 6.51
N ILE A 70 6.04 -6.35 7.75
CA ILE A 70 5.79 -5.49 8.92
C ILE A 70 7.08 -5.16 9.67
N ASN A 71 8.05 -6.07 9.66
CA ASN A 71 9.39 -5.84 10.19
C ASN A 71 10.45 -6.36 9.20
N ASP A 72 11.60 -5.70 9.14
CA ASP A 72 12.71 -6.10 8.26
C ASP A 72 13.22 -7.52 8.52
N ASN A 73 13.13 -7.98 9.77
CA ASN A 73 13.51 -9.32 10.20
C ASN A 73 12.43 -10.39 9.96
N ASP A 74 11.24 -10.01 9.44
CA ASP A 74 10.20 -10.98 9.14
C ASP A 74 10.64 -11.90 8.00
N ASN A 75 10.45 -13.21 8.18
CA ASN A 75 10.72 -14.23 7.16
C ASN A 75 9.48 -14.60 6.35
N VAL A 76 8.40 -13.84 6.53
CA VAL A 76 7.13 -13.96 5.81
C VAL A 76 6.58 -12.59 5.42
N VAL A 77 5.71 -12.57 4.42
CA VAL A 77 4.84 -11.43 4.09
C VAL A 77 3.38 -11.84 4.21
N VAL A 78 2.49 -10.87 4.46
CA VAL A 78 1.04 -11.09 4.47
C VAL A 78 0.47 -10.60 3.15
N ALA A 79 -0.25 -11.43 2.40
CA ALA A 79 -0.90 -11.01 1.17
C ALA A 79 -2.07 -10.05 1.46
N LEU A 80 -2.06 -8.85 0.85
CA LEU A 80 -3.16 -7.88 0.90
C LEU A 80 -4.21 -8.17 -0.19
N ASN A 81 -3.75 -8.59 -1.37
CA ASN A 81 -4.57 -9.14 -2.44
C ASN A 81 -4.16 -10.58 -2.72
N THR A 82 -4.92 -11.31 -3.54
CA THR A 82 -4.50 -12.63 -3.99
C THR A 82 -3.24 -12.52 -4.86
N ILE A 83 -2.17 -13.21 -4.47
CA ILE A 83 -0.94 -13.33 -5.27
C ILE A 83 -1.05 -14.64 -6.08
N PRO A 84 -1.15 -14.58 -7.42
CA PRO A 84 -1.21 -15.75 -8.28
C PRO A 84 0.08 -16.60 -8.22
N ALA A 85 -0.07 -17.89 -8.49
CA ALA A 85 1.08 -18.78 -8.66
C ALA A 85 1.97 -18.28 -9.82
N GLY A 86 3.29 -18.25 -9.59
CA GLY A 86 4.28 -17.76 -10.55
C GLY A 86 4.53 -16.26 -10.51
N GLU A 87 3.74 -15.48 -9.76
CA GLU A 87 3.99 -14.05 -9.60
C GLU A 87 5.29 -13.80 -8.82
N LYS A 88 6.05 -12.78 -9.22
CA LYS A 88 7.28 -12.36 -8.56
C LYS A 88 7.02 -11.11 -7.74
N ILE A 89 7.16 -11.24 -6.42
CA ILE A 89 7.13 -10.08 -5.52
C ILE A 89 8.55 -9.65 -5.18
N THR A 90 8.77 -8.36 -5.00
CA THR A 90 10.05 -7.81 -4.54
C THR A 90 9.89 -7.27 -3.13
N VAL A 91 10.59 -7.90 -2.17
CA VAL A 91 10.53 -7.55 -0.74
C VAL A 91 11.82 -6.87 -0.32
N SER A 92 11.72 -5.80 0.46
CA SER A 92 12.89 -5.17 1.07
C SER A 92 13.44 -6.05 2.19
N VAL A 93 14.75 -6.28 2.21
CA VAL A 93 15.45 -7.08 3.23
C VAL A 93 16.72 -6.33 3.62
N GLY A 94 16.73 -5.70 4.81
CA GLY A 94 17.80 -4.80 5.23
C GLY A 94 17.98 -3.65 4.24
N ASP A 95 19.23 -3.35 3.86
CA ASP A 95 19.56 -2.30 2.89
C ASP A 95 19.35 -2.72 1.41
N GLY A 96 18.84 -3.93 1.17
CA GLY A 96 18.65 -4.50 -0.16
C GLY A 96 17.21 -4.92 -0.46
N SER A 97 17.00 -5.47 -1.66
CA SER A 97 15.75 -6.08 -2.07
C SER A 97 15.95 -7.53 -2.50
N LYS A 98 14.92 -8.35 -2.30
CA LYS A 98 14.90 -9.77 -2.68
C LYS A 98 13.64 -10.04 -3.48
N THR A 99 13.79 -10.67 -4.64
CA THR A 99 12.65 -11.14 -5.43
C THR A 99 12.29 -12.58 -5.04
N VAL A 100 11.01 -12.83 -4.78
CA VAL A 100 10.49 -14.16 -4.43
C VAL A 100 9.32 -14.48 -5.35
N THR A 101 9.34 -15.68 -5.94
CA THR A 101 8.26 -16.17 -6.81
C THR A 101 7.27 -16.98 -6.00
N ALA A 102 5.98 -16.65 -6.07
CA ALA A 102 4.91 -17.46 -5.50
C ALA A 102 4.88 -18.84 -6.16
N ARG A 103 4.94 -19.91 -5.36
CA ARG A 103 4.91 -21.30 -5.86
C ARG A 103 3.51 -21.82 -6.10
N GLU A 104 2.54 -21.20 -5.46
CA GLU A 104 1.12 -21.50 -5.47
C GLU A 104 0.35 -20.19 -5.26
N GLU A 105 -0.96 -20.21 -5.47
CA GLU A 105 -1.80 -19.04 -5.18
C GLU A 105 -1.77 -18.72 -3.68
N ILE A 106 -1.58 -17.44 -3.33
CA ILE A 106 -1.63 -16.92 -1.97
C ILE A 106 -2.87 -16.04 -1.84
N PRO A 107 -3.99 -16.52 -1.27
CA PRO A 107 -5.17 -15.71 -1.09
C PRO A 107 -4.91 -14.53 -0.13
N ALA A 108 -5.65 -13.44 -0.29
CA ALA A 108 -5.61 -12.32 0.63
C ALA A 108 -5.74 -12.76 2.11
N GLY A 109 -4.98 -12.13 3.00
CA GLY A 109 -4.90 -12.45 4.43
C GLY A 109 -3.98 -13.62 4.79
N HIS A 110 -3.55 -14.43 3.81
CA HIS A 110 -2.60 -15.53 4.04
C HIS A 110 -1.17 -15.03 4.04
N LYS A 111 -0.24 -15.87 4.52
CA LYS A 111 1.18 -15.55 4.57
C LYS A 111 1.94 -16.29 3.48
N MET A 112 3.00 -15.69 2.96
CA MET A 112 3.94 -16.35 2.06
C MET A 112 5.36 -16.29 2.63
N ALA A 113 6.09 -17.39 2.54
CA ALA A 113 7.49 -17.45 2.96
C ALA A 113 8.38 -16.64 2.00
N ILE A 114 9.24 -15.78 2.53
CA ILE A 114 10.21 -15.04 1.69
C ILE A 114 11.61 -15.66 1.70
N CYS A 115 11.82 -16.70 2.53
CA CYS A 115 13.00 -17.56 2.53
C CYS A 115 12.59 -19.01 2.83
N ASP A 116 13.53 -19.94 2.70
CA ASP A 116 13.29 -21.31 3.12
C ASP A 116 13.17 -21.36 4.66
N ILE A 117 12.17 -22.10 5.15
CA ILE A 117 11.90 -22.32 6.56
C ILE A 117 12.03 -23.82 6.81
N PRO A 118 13.07 -24.28 7.55
CA PRO A 118 13.27 -25.70 7.83
C PRO A 118 12.11 -26.28 8.64
N GLU A 119 12.00 -27.61 8.66
CA GLU A 119 11.03 -28.28 9.54
C GLU A 119 11.32 -27.95 11.01
N GLY A 120 10.27 -27.63 11.78
CA GLY A 120 10.41 -27.09 13.14
C GLY A 120 11.02 -25.68 13.21
N GLY A 121 11.33 -25.06 12.08
CA GLY A 121 11.85 -23.70 11.96
C GLY A 121 10.84 -22.64 12.37
N GLU A 122 11.35 -21.50 12.84
CA GLU A 122 10.56 -20.42 13.40
C GLU A 122 9.98 -19.51 12.30
N VAL A 123 8.71 -19.12 12.46
CA VAL A 123 8.07 -18.09 11.63
C VAL A 123 8.13 -16.77 12.41
N ILE A 124 8.90 -15.81 11.88
CA ILE A 124 9.10 -14.50 12.49
C ILE A 124 8.14 -13.52 11.81
N LYS A 125 7.26 -12.92 12.60
CA LYS A 125 6.28 -11.93 12.15
C LYS A 125 6.24 -10.80 13.16
N TYR A 126 6.18 -9.54 12.70
CA TYR A 126 6.24 -8.36 13.56
C TYR A 126 7.56 -8.20 14.32
N GLY A 127 8.65 -8.85 13.88
CA GLY A 127 9.90 -8.90 14.64
C GLY A 127 9.83 -9.76 15.91
N TYR A 128 8.76 -10.53 16.09
CA TYR A 128 8.60 -11.48 17.18
C TYR A 128 8.38 -12.89 16.64
N LEU A 129 8.77 -13.91 17.42
CA LEU A 129 8.41 -15.29 17.15
C LEU A 129 6.88 -15.40 17.18
N SER A 130 6.26 -15.66 16.03
CA SER A 130 4.85 -15.99 16.01
C SER A 130 4.73 -17.41 16.55
N VAL A 131 4.06 -17.58 17.69
CA VAL A 131 3.84 -18.88 18.34
C VAL A 131 2.81 -19.67 17.51
N MET A 132 3.22 -20.10 16.33
CA MET A 132 2.55 -21.13 15.57
C MET A 132 2.94 -22.48 16.21
N PRO A 133 2.06 -23.49 16.20
CA PRO A 133 2.46 -24.86 16.50
C PRO A 133 3.69 -25.20 15.66
N ARG A 134 4.76 -25.78 16.25
CA ARG A 134 5.97 -26.18 15.52
C ARG A 134 5.54 -26.95 14.28
N ARG A 135 5.87 -26.42 13.09
CA ARG A 135 5.41 -26.99 11.83
C ARG A 135 6.09 -28.33 11.58
N THR A 136 5.29 -29.27 11.08
CA THR A 136 5.66 -30.66 10.79
C THR A 136 6.28 -30.86 9.41
N SER A 137 6.57 -29.79 8.66
CA SER A 137 7.23 -29.89 7.35
C SER A 137 7.97 -28.62 6.93
N GLN A 138 9.07 -28.79 6.21
CA GLN A 138 9.87 -27.73 5.59
C GLN A 138 9.04 -26.93 4.58
N ARG A 139 9.29 -25.62 4.47
CA ARG A 139 8.71 -24.75 3.44
C ARG A 139 9.80 -24.05 2.66
N ALA A 140 9.62 -24.01 1.36
CA ALA A 140 10.50 -23.23 0.50
C ALA A 140 10.01 -21.78 0.41
N ALA A 141 10.91 -20.87 0.03
CA ALA A 141 10.55 -19.52 -0.37
C ALA A 141 9.44 -19.56 -1.45
N GLY A 142 8.44 -18.69 -1.30
CA GLY A 142 7.29 -18.60 -2.21
C GLY A 142 6.11 -19.51 -1.87
N SER A 143 6.21 -20.37 -0.86
CA SER A 143 5.09 -21.24 -0.45
C SER A 143 4.11 -20.53 0.48
N ILE A 144 2.83 -20.92 0.40
CA ILE A 144 1.79 -20.42 1.31
C ILE A 144 2.02 -20.95 2.74
N LEU A 145 1.76 -20.08 3.71
CA LEU A 145 1.55 -20.43 5.10
C LEU A 145 0.08 -20.22 5.46
N ILE A 146 -0.67 -21.32 5.45
CA ILE A 146 -2.05 -21.37 5.94
C ILE A 146 -2.06 -21.14 7.45
N MET A 147 -2.94 -20.24 7.92
CA MET A 147 -3.28 -20.03 9.34
C MET A 147 -4.30 -21.06 9.81
#